data_AF-A0A4Q3HVI7-F1
#
_entry.id   AF-A0A4Q3HVI7-F1
#
_cell.length_a   1.000
_cell.length_b   1.000
_cell.length_c   1.000
_cell.angle_alpha   90.00
_cell.angle_beta   90.00
_cell.angle_gamma   90.00
#
_symmetry.space_group_name_H-M   'P 1'
#
loop_
_entity.id
_entity.type
_entity.pdbx_description
1 polymer ?
#
loop_
_entity_poly.entity_id
_entity_poly.type
_entity_poly.pdbx_seq_one_letter_code
_entity_poly.pdbx_strand_id
1 'polypeptide(L)'
;MAALFPSVQFIVLPPWDCLPYDRVPPSRHCMGRRMDALRIWARPSDTPRLLLTSIDATLQRIPPAGVIADGQIELVVGHPFDREAFLNFVRRSGYVEEGVADDPGELAVRDGMIDIYPAGAPGPMRIVLSEDDHVTELRGFDRVSQRTESYLERLSFGPASEAILADVIAVAPAPKSETMERQLSRLYPDMVTVFDILGNAALTAAPGAADRVVRNLEIIDDARQSRTEFGKTGTSSPCSFYLDSEEWEQRFTGVQTSALDLEQGGDLPSGASDADPRKALVKFAQERLGDGMKVVISGHGKASEALCRRVAKATGVSPRSVDSWTQVMDAESGALLKLACALDHGFLDVAQNVAV
;
A
#
# COMPACT_ATOMS: atom_id res chain seq x y z
N MET A 1 0.42 -6.41 11.02
CA MET A 1 1.64 -5.64 10.68
C MET A 1 2.11 -4.75 11.83
N ALA A 2 1.29 -3.84 12.36
CA ALA A 2 1.69 -2.98 13.49
C ALA A 2 2.17 -3.78 14.74
N ALA A 3 1.53 -4.92 15.04
CA ALA A 3 1.97 -5.81 16.12
C ALA A 3 3.30 -6.55 15.82
N LEU A 4 3.71 -6.67 14.56
CA LEU A 4 4.98 -7.30 14.20
C LEU A 4 6.14 -6.32 14.32
N PHE A 5 5.95 -5.11 13.79
CA PHE A 5 7.00 -4.08 13.78
C PHE A 5 6.38 -2.70 14.05
N PRO A 6 6.06 -2.37 15.31
CA PRO A 6 5.34 -1.14 15.65
C PRO A 6 6.16 0.13 15.42
N SER A 7 7.49 0.02 15.43
CA SER A 7 8.42 1.11 15.17
C SER A 7 8.70 1.35 13.68
N VAL A 8 8.15 0.52 12.78
CA VAL A 8 8.35 0.63 11.34
C VAL A 8 7.08 1.14 10.68
N GLN A 9 7.20 2.22 9.93
CA GLN A 9 6.13 2.70 9.08
C GLN A 9 6.09 1.89 7.78
N PHE A 10 5.01 1.14 7.59
CA PHE A 10 4.76 0.37 6.37
C PHE A 10 4.10 1.24 5.31
N ILE A 11 4.66 1.21 4.10
CA ILE A 11 4.15 1.92 2.93
C ILE A 11 3.96 0.89 1.83
N VAL A 12 2.81 0.91 1.16
CA VAL A 12 2.52 -0.03 0.07
C VAL A 12 2.39 0.77 -1.21
N LEU A 13 3.29 0.53 -2.17
CA LEU A 13 3.20 1.05 -3.53
C LEU A 13 2.62 -0.05 -4.43
N PRO A 14 1.31 -0.01 -4.74
CA PRO A 14 0.70 -1.03 -5.59
C PRO A 14 1.06 -0.82 -7.08
N PRO A 15 1.00 -1.86 -7.91
CA PRO A 15 0.96 -1.68 -9.36
C PRO A 15 -0.38 -1.06 -9.78
N TRP A 16 -0.48 -0.60 -11.02
CA TRP A 16 -1.79 -0.30 -11.59
C TRP A 16 -2.72 -1.53 -11.57
N ASP A 17 -4.01 -1.27 -11.44
CA ASP A 17 -5.08 -2.27 -11.43
C ASP A 17 -5.66 -2.52 -12.83
N CYS A 18 -4.89 -2.19 -13.86
CA CYS A 18 -5.16 -2.45 -15.28
C CYS A 18 -3.95 -3.11 -15.93
N LEU A 19 -4.12 -3.67 -17.14
CA LEU A 19 -3.01 -4.22 -17.90
C LEU A 19 -2.17 -3.11 -18.56
N PRO A 20 -0.90 -3.39 -18.93
CA PRO A 20 -0.12 -2.48 -19.75
C PRO A 20 -0.85 -2.13 -21.07
N TYR A 21 -0.92 -0.84 -21.39
CA TYR A 21 -1.58 -0.31 -22.57
C TYR A 21 -3.07 -0.67 -22.70
N ASP A 22 -3.76 -0.86 -21.58
CA ASP A 22 -5.20 -1.09 -21.54
C ASP A 22 -5.97 0.13 -22.09
N ARG A 23 -7.20 -0.11 -22.54
CA ARG A 23 -8.16 0.96 -22.90
C ARG A 23 -8.84 1.53 -21.67
N VAL A 24 -8.97 0.73 -20.62
CA VAL A 24 -9.51 1.18 -19.33
C VAL A 24 -8.33 1.71 -18.51
N PRO A 25 -8.34 2.98 -18.09
CA PRO A 25 -7.28 3.52 -17.26
C PRO A 25 -7.29 2.88 -15.87
N PRO A 26 -6.18 2.95 -15.11
CA PRO A 26 -6.17 2.54 -13.72
C PRO A 26 -7.21 3.33 -12.92
N SER A 27 -7.72 2.75 -11.84
CA SER A 27 -8.68 3.42 -10.98
C SER A 27 -8.05 4.61 -10.25
N ARG A 28 -8.87 5.59 -9.88
CA ARG A 28 -8.46 6.70 -9.02
C ARG A 28 -7.91 6.20 -7.69
N HIS A 29 -8.54 5.16 -7.13
CA HIS A 29 -8.08 4.54 -5.90
C HIS A 29 -6.64 4.02 -6.03
N CYS A 30 -6.34 3.30 -7.10
CA CYS A 30 -5.02 2.76 -7.36
C CYS A 30 -3.98 3.88 -7.54
N MET A 31 -4.25 4.85 -8.43
CA MET A 31 -3.36 5.99 -8.66
C MET A 31 -3.14 6.83 -7.40
N GLY A 32 -4.20 7.10 -6.64
CA GLY A 32 -4.13 7.83 -5.37
C GLY A 32 -3.26 7.13 -4.34
N ARG A 33 -3.42 5.81 -4.17
CA ARG A 33 -2.57 5.01 -3.29
C ARG A 33 -1.10 5.04 -3.71
N ARG A 34 -0.82 5.03 -5.02
CA ARG A 34 0.54 5.14 -5.55
C ARG A 34 1.16 6.50 -5.25
N MET A 35 0.43 7.58 -5.53
CA MET A 35 0.89 8.95 -5.25
C MET A 35 1.08 9.19 -3.75
N ASP A 36 0.21 8.67 -2.90
CA ASP A 36 0.37 8.69 -1.45
C ASP A 36 1.61 7.92 -1.01
N ALA A 37 1.82 6.70 -1.49
CA ALA A 37 2.98 5.89 -1.15
C ALA A 37 4.30 6.59 -1.51
N LEU A 38 4.40 7.11 -2.74
CA LEU A 38 5.60 7.82 -3.24
C LEU A 38 5.85 9.10 -2.44
N ARG A 39 4.81 9.90 -2.19
CA ARG A 39 4.93 11.16 -1.43
C ARG A 39 5.30 10.90 0.01
N ILE A 40 4.66 9.93 0.66
CA ILE A 40 4.98 9.58 2.06
C ILE A 40 6.42 9.11 2.14
N TRP A 41 6.87 8.25 1.24
CA TRP A 41 8.25 7.76 1.19
C TRP A 41 9.26 8.89 0.99
N ALA A 42 9.01 9.81 0.05
CA ALA A 42 9.93 10.90 -0.28
C ALA A 42 10.10 11.94 0.82
N ARG A 43 9.16 12.03 1.78
CA ARG A 43 9.28 12.98 2.91
C ARG A 43 10.37 12.52 3.88
N PRO A 44 11.22 13.43 4.39
CA PRO A 44 12.11 13.11 5.50
C PRO A 44 11.34 12.55 6.70
N SER A 45 11.92 11.55 7.38
CA SER A 45 11.35 10.97 8.60
C SER A 45 12.41 10.31 9.44
N ASP A 46 12.29 10.48 10.76
CA ASP A 46 13.11 9.78 11.75
C ASP A 46 12.57 8.38 12.06
N THR A 47 11.40 8.01 11.53
CA THR A 47 10.80 6.70 11.71
C THR A 47 11.31 5.75 10.62
N PRO A 48 11.86 4.57 10.97
CA PRO A 48 12.20 3.54 10.00
C PRO A 48 11.01 3.21 9.10
N ARG A 49 11.26 3.03 7.80
CA ARG A 49 10.22 2.74 6.82
C ARG A 49 10.50 1.46 6.07
N LEU A 50 9.43 0.75 5.74
CA LEU A 50 9.45 -0.37 4.81
C LEU A 50 8.45 -0.11 3.70
N LEU A 51 8.95 -0.03 2.46
CA LEU A 51 8.12 0.05 1.27
C LEU A 51 7.94 -1.34 0.66
N LEU A 52 6.68 -1.77 0.57
CA LEU A 52 6.29 -3.00 -0.11
C LEU A 52 5.75 -2.65 -1.49
N THR A 53 6.28 -3.32 -2.51
CA THR A 53 5.85 -3.10 -3.90
C THR A 53 5.99 -4.38 -4.72
N SER A 54 5.56 -4.33 -5.98
CA SER A 54 5.64 -5.45 -6.91
C SER A 54 6.61 -5.13 -8.06
N ILE A 55 7.06 -6.18 -8.74
CA ILE A 55 7.86 -6.05 -9.95
C ILE A 55 7.12 -5.19 -11.00
N ASP A 56 5.83 -5.44 -11.18
CA ASP A 56 4.94 -4.68 -12.08
C ASP A 56 4.99 -3.17 -11.79
N ALA A 57 4.93 -2.77 -10.51
CA ALA A 57 4.98 -1.37 -10.12
C ALA A 57 6.37 -0.75 -10.33
N THR A 58 7.44 -1.53 -10.16
CA THR A 58 8.83 -1.05 -10.31
C THR A 58 9.28 -0.96 -11.77
N LEU A 59 8.70 -1.76 -12.66
CA LEU A 59 8.92 -1.68 -14.12
C LEU A 59 8.27 -0.44 -14.74
N GLN A 60 7.32 0.18 -14.03
CA GLN A 60 6.58 1.34 -14.48
C GLN A 60 7.30 2.64 -14.09
N ARG A 61 7.46 3.57 -15.03
CA ARG A 61 7.87 4.95 -14.70
C ARG A 61 6.76 5.69 -13.95
N ILE A 62 7.17 6.67 -13.17
CA ILE A 62 6.32 7.47 -12.29
C ILE A 62 6.48 8.97 -12.57
N PRO A 63 5.54 9.81 -12.14
CA PRO A 63 5.66 11.26 -12.27
C PRO A 63 6.98 11.78 -11.65
N PRO A 64 7.50 12.93 -12.13
CA PRO A 64 8.72 13.52 -11.58
C PRO A 64 8.63 13.78 -10.06
N ALA A 65 9.77 13.68 -9.37
CA ALA A 65 9.83 13.82 -7.90
C ALA A 65 9.20 15.11 -7.37
N GLY A 66 9.38 16.24 -8.07
CA GLY A 66 8.76 17.52 -7.71
C GLY A 66 7.23 17.45 -7.77
N VAL A 67 6.67 16.82 -8.80
CA VAL A 67 5.21 16.63 -8.95
C VAL A 67 4.66 15.76 -7.81
N ILE A 68 5.38 14.72 -7.41
CA ILE A 68 5.02 13.85 -6.28
C ILE A 68 5.06 14.62 -4.95
N ALA A 69 6.09 15.44 -4.74
CA ALA A 69 6.28 16.19 -3.51
C ALA A 69 5.24 17.30 -3.31
N ASP A 70 4.94 18.04 -4.38
CA ASP A 70 4.06 19.23 -4.35
C ASP A 70 2.57 18.88 -4.44
N GLY A 71 2.23 17.64 -4.80
CA GLY A 71 0.86 17.17 -4.99
C GLY A 71 0.13 16.82 -3.69
N GLN A 72 -0.12 17.79 -2.80
CA GLN A 72 -1.00 17.56 -1.65
C GLN A 72 -1.78 18.80 -1.20
N ILE A 73 -2.89 18.53 -0.50
CA ILE A 73 -3.58 19.49 0.35
C ILE A 73 -3.40 19.08 1.81
N GLU A 74 -3.29 20.09 2.66
CA GLU A 74 -3.36 19.95 4.11
C GLU A 74 -4.37 20.92 4.69
N LEU A 75 -5.27 20.40 5.52
CA LEU A 75 -6.32 21.13 6.23
C LEU A 75 -6.15 20.86 7.72
N VAL A 76 -6.32 21.92 8.52
CA VAL A 76 -6.17 21.86 9.98
C VAL A 76 -7.37 22.55 10.61
N VAL A 77 -7.95 21.93 11.63
CA VAL A 77 -9.06 22.54 12.39
C VAL A 77 -8.62 23.91 12.96
N GLY A 78 -9.52 24.88 12.90
CA GLY A 78 -9.31 26.26 13.33
C GLY A 78 -8.55 27.15 12.35
N HIS A 79 -8.08 26.64 11.21
CA HIS A 79 -7.36 27.43 10.21
C HIS A 79 -8.28 27.90 9.07
N PRO A 80 -7.93 29.01 8.38
CA PRO A 80 -8.63 29.44 7.18
C PRO A 80 -8.62 28.37 6.09
N PHE A 81 -9.72 28.27 5.37
CA PHE A 81 -9.89 27.39 4.21
C PHE A 81 -9.78 28.20 2.92
N ASP A 82 -8.72 27.96 2.15
CA ASP A 82 -8.58 28.55 0.82
C ASP A 82 -9.40 27.73 -0.20
N ARG A 83 -10.63 28.20 -0.43
CA ARG A 83 -11.57 27.56 -1.35
C ARG A 83 -11.07 27.54 -2.79
N GLU A 84 -10.42 28.60 -3.24
CA GLU A 84 -9.93 28.68 -4.61
C GLU A 84 -8.78 27.69 -4.82
N ALA A 85 -7.81 27.66 -3.89
CA ALA A 85 -6.71 26.71 -3.93
C ALA A 85 -7.21 25.25 -3.86
N PHE A 86 -8.19 24.97 -2.98
CA PHE A 86 -8.79 23.65 -2.87
C PHE A 86 -9.46 23.22 -4.18
N LEU A 87 -10.33 24.06 -4.74
CA LEU A 87 -11.04 23.77 -5.99
C LEU A 87 -10.07 23.62 -7.17
N ASN A 88 -9.02 24.43 -7.23
CA ASN A 88 -7.99 24.31 -8.26
C ASN A 88 -7.20 23.00 -8.14
N PHE A 89 -6.84 22.59 -6.92
CA PHE A 89 -6.17 21.32 -6.68
C PHE A 89 -7.05 20.14 -7.11
N VAL A 90 -8.28 20.03 -6.60
CA VAL A 90 -9.14 18.86 -6.87
C VAL A 90 -9.44 18.71 -8.37
N ARG A 91 -9.67 19.81 -9.09
CA ARG A 91 -9.86 19.81 -10.56
C ARG A 91 -8.63 19.33 -11.31
N ARG A 92 -7.45 19.84 -10.95
CA ARG A 92 -6.18 19.50 -11.65
C ARG A 92 -5.65 18.11 -11.30
N SER A 93 -6.01 17.59 -10.13
CA SER A 93 -5.50 16.34 -9.58
C SER A 93 -6.41 15.13 -9.82
N GLY A 94 -7.48 15.30 -10.61
CA GLY A 94 -8.35 14.22 -11.04
C GLY A 94 -9.39 13.79 -10.01
N TYR A 95 -9.82 14.66 -9.11
CA TYR A 95 -11.05 14.42 -8.36
C TYR A 95 -12.27 14.77 -9.22
N VAL A 96 -13.40 14.11 -8.96
CA VAL A 96 -14.67 14.35 -9.66
C VAL A 96 -15.73 14.80 -8.68
N GLU A 97 -16.43 15.88 -9.01
CA GLU A 97 -17.55 16.36 -8.23
C GLU A 97 -18.81 15.55 -8.56
N GLU A 98 -19.38 14.90 -7.55
CA GLU A 98 -20.56 14.06 -7.61
C GLU A 98 -21.58 14.50 -6.55
N GLY A 99 -22.79 13.92 -6.57
CA GLY A 99 -23.81 14.25 -5.56
C GLY A 99 -23.50 13.75 -4.14
N VAL A 100 -22.71 12.67 -4.06
CA VAL A 100 -22.24 12.02 -2.84
C VAL A 100 -20.80 11.55 -3.10
N ALA A 101 -19.91 11.70 -2.13
CA ALA A 101 -18.56 11.14 -2.19
C ALA A 101 -18.54 9.76 -1.55
N ASP A 102 -18.85 8.72 -2.33
CA ASP A 102 -18.89 7.35 -1.82
C ASP A 102 -17.82 6.45 -2.44
N ASP A 103 -17.16 6.85 -3.54
CA ASP A 103 -16.00 6.15 -4.11
C ASP A 103 -14.70 6.99 -4.07
N PRO A 104 -13.51 6.35 -3.98
CA PRO A 104 -12.24 7.07 -3.92
C PRO A 104 -11.99 7.98 -5.12
N GLY A 105 -11.62 9.24 -4.86
CA GLY A 105 -11.42 10.26 -5.88
C GLY A 105 -12.66 11.10 -6.18
N GLU A 106 -13.73 10.95 -5.41
CA GLU A 106 -14.93 11.77 -5.50
C GLU A 106 -14.98 12.85 -4.43
N LEU A 107 -15.70 13.93 -4.72
CA LEU A 107 -16.10 14.93 -3.74
C LEU A 107 -17.53 15.39 -3.98
N ALA A 108 -18.18 15.89 -2.94
CA ALA A 108 -19.45 16.58 -3.02
C ALA A 108 -19.33 17.92 -2.27
N VAL A 109 -19.46 19.01 -3.01
CA VAL A 109 -19.37 20.37 -2.45
C VAL A 109 -20.77 20.85 -2.09
N ARG A 110 -20.95 21.33 -0.86
CA ARG A 110 -22.20 21.90 -0.36
C ARG A 110 -21.89 23.20 0.38
N ASP A 111 -22.93 24.01 0.60
CA ASP A 111 -22.77 25.22 1.41
C ASP A 111 -22.38 24.84 2.84
N GLY A 112 -21.24 25.36 3.29
CA GLY A 112 -20.71 25.13 4.64
C GLY A 112 -20.07 23.76 4.89
N MET A 113 -20.06 22.82 3.93
CA MET A 113 -19.30 21.58 4.08
C MET A 113 -18.91 20.93 2.75
N ILE A 114 -17.82 20.17 2.77
CA ILE A 114 -17.32 19.40 1.63
C ILE A 114 -17.12 17.96 2.09
N ASP A 115 -17.79 17.04 1.41
CA ASP A 115 -17.47 15.61 1.52
C ASP A 115 -16.45 15.27 0.46
N ILE A 116 -15.42 14.53 0.84
CA ILE A 116 -14.38 14.07 -0.07
C ILE A 116 -14.00 12.65 0.29
N TYR A 117 -13.80 11.81 -0.71
CA TYR A 117 -13.14 10.52 -0.52
C TYR A 117 -11.72 10.61 -1.09
N PRO A 118 -10.71 10.90 -0.26
CA PRO A 118 -9.34 10.98 -0.75
C PRO A 118 -8.93 9.66 -1.40
N ALA A 119 -8.36 9.73 -2.59
CA ALA A 119 -8.22 8.56 -3.44
C ALA A 119 -7.33 7.46 -2.82
N GLY A 120 -6.28 7.84 -2.08
CA GLY A 120 -5.41 6.90 -1.37
C GLY A 120 -5.85 6.55 0.05
N ALA A 121 -6.93 7.16 0.57
CA ALA A 121 -7.41 6.94 1.93
C ALA A 121 -8.28 5.68 2.05
N PRO A 122 -8.43 5.11 3.27
CA PRO A 122 -9.29 3.95 3.51
C PRO A 122 -10.79 4.29 3.58
N GLY A 123 -11.16 5.58 3.62
CA GLY A 123 -12.54 6.00 3.76
C GLY A 123 -12.74 7.50 3.51
N PRO A 124 -14.00 7.95 3.39
CA PRO A 124 -14.32 9.33 3.10
C PRO A 124 -14.26 10.23 4.35
N MET A 125 -14.12 11.52 4.08
CA MET A 125 -13.94 12.56 5.09
C MET A 125 -14.83 13.76 4.80
N ARG A 126 -15.33 14.39 5.85
CA ARG A 126 -16.14 15.60 5.81
C ARG A 126 -15.33 16.77 6.37
N ILE A 127 -15.26 17.84 5.60
CA ILE A 127 -14.70 19.13 5.96
C ILE A 127 -15.88 20.05 6.26
N VAL A 128 -16.02 20.48 7.51
CA VAL A 128 -17.05 21.47 7.91
C VAL A 128 -16.40 22.84 7.96
N LEU A 129 -17.07 23.82 7.37
CA LEU A 129 -16.60 25.19 7.25
C LEU A 129 -17.53 26.14 8.02
N SER A 130 -16.96 27.19 8.60
CA SER A 130 -17.71 28.33 9.12
C SER A 130 -18.22 29.23 7.99
N GLU A 131 -19.08 30.19 8.34
CA GLU A 131 -19.51 31.26 7.41
C GLU A 131 -18.32 32.09 6.88
N ASP A 132 -17.29 32.30 7.71
CA ASP A 132 -16.06 33.01 7.34
C ASP A 132 -14.97 32.08 6.75
N ASP A 133 -15.34 30.96 6.12
CA ASP A 133 -14.43 29.99 5.47
C ASP A 133 -13.25 29.54 6.36
N HIS A 134 -13.51 29.14 7.60
CA HIS A 134 -12.53 28.44 8.45
C HIS A 134 -12.93 26.98 8.63
N VAL A 135 -11.94 26.09 8.70
CA VAL A 135 -12.17 24.67 9.00
C VAL A 135 -12.61 24.54 10.44
N THR A 136 -13.89 24.25 10.68
CA THR A 136 -14.41 24.05 12.03
C THR A 136 -14.23 22.61 12.47
N GLU A 137 -14.41 21.65 11.56
CA GLU A 137 -14.33 20.22 11.88
C GLU A 137 -13.83 19.40 10.70
N LEU A 138 -13.06 18.35 11.02
CA LEU A 138 -12.67 17.31 10.09
C LEU A 138 -13.12 15.97 10.65
N ARG A 139 -13.88 15.20 9.88
CA ARG A 139 -14.51 13.96 10.35
C ARG A 139 -14.32 12.83 9.34
N GLY A 140 -13.95 11.64 9.78
CA GLY A 140 -14.12 10.42 8.99
C GLY A 140 -15.57 9.93 9.10
N PHE A 141 -16.15 9.39 8.03
CA PHE A 141 -17.50 8.85 8.06
C PHE A 141 -17.64 7.55 7.27
N ASP A 142 -18.63 6.73 7.65
CA ASP A 142 -18.95 5.51 6.94
C ASP A 142 -19.64 5.83 5.61
N ARG A 143 -19.08 5.34 4.49
CA ARG A 143 -19.59 5.63 3.13
C ARG A 143 -21.05 5.22 2.92
N VAL A 144 -21.51 4.16 3.59
CA VAL A 144 -22.87 3.61 3.40
C VAL A 144 -23.89 4.34 4.25
N SER A 145 -23.68 4.40 5.56
CA SER A 145 -24.61 5.02 6.51
C SER A 145 -24.47 6.52 6.62
N GLN A 146 -23.39 7.11 6.08
CA GLN A 146 -23.08 8.54 6.13
C GLN A 146 -22.94 9.07 7.57
N ARG A 147 -22.58 8.18 8.52
CA ARG A 147 -22.41 8.51 9.93
C ARG A 147 -20.95 8.74 10.26
N THR A 148 -20.68 9.76 11.09
CA THR A 148 -19.33 10.03 11.59
C THR A 148 -18.79 8.83 12.38
N GLU A 149 -17.56 8.45 12.07
CA GLU A 149 -16.81 7.38 12.74
C GLU A 149 -15.67 7.94 13.60
N SER A 150 -15.06 9.05 13.18
CA SER A 150 -13.92 9.64 13.85
C SER A 150 -13.84 11.15 13.64
N TYR A 151 -13.11 11.83 14.53
CA TYR A 151 -12.77 13.24 14.44
C TYR A 151 -11.25 13.36 14.28
N LEU A 152 -10.83 14.32 13.46
CA LEU A 152 -9.43 14.56 13.12
C LEU A 152 -9.10 16.02 13.40
N GLU A 153 -7.88 16.28 13.88
CA GLU A 153 -7.37 17.66 14.00
C GLU A 153 -6.77 18.16 12.67
N ARG A 154 -6.34 17.22 11.82
CA ARG A 154 -5.66 17.48 10.56
C ARG A 154 -6.04 16.44 9.50
N LEU A 155 -6.20 16.89 8.26
CA LEU A 155 -6.42 16.08 7.08
C LEU A 155 -5.36 16.44 6.04
N SER A 156 -4.61 15.45 5.57
CA SER A 156 -3.69 15.61 4.45
C SER A 156 -3.96 14.54 3.41
N PHE A 157 -4.08 14.93 2.14
CA PHE A 157 -4.30 14.00 1.05
C PHE A 157 -3.66 14.44 -0.26
N GLY A 158 -3.36 13.45 -1.10
CA GLY A 158 -2.75 13.62 -2.42
C GLY A 158 -3.75 13.68 -3.58
N PRO A 159 -3.23 13.70 -4.82
CA PRO A 159 -4.04 13.68 -6.02
C PRO A 159 -4.78 12.35 -6.19
N ALA A 160 -5.89 12.38 -6.93
CA ALA A 160 -6.64 11.19 -7.35
C ALA A 160 -6.16 10.58 -8.67
N SER A 161 -5.16 11.21 -9.31
CA SER A 161 -4.59 10.83 -10.60
C SER A 161 -3.09 11.08 -10.60
N GLU A 162 -2.32 10.20 -11.24
CA GLU A 162 -0.89 10.44 -11.51
C GLU A 162 -0.69 11.54 -12.57
N ALA A 163 -1.69 11.77 -13.42
CA ALA A 163 -1.70 12.87 -14.39
C ALA A 163 -2.29 14.12 -13.74
N ILE A 164 -1.42 15.00 -13.24
CA ILE A 164 -1.76 16.28 -12.62
C ILE A 164 -1.59 17.38 -13.66
N LEU A 165 -2.69 18.02 -14.05
CA LEU A 165 -2.64 19.08 -15.06
C LEU A 165 -1.95 20.31 -14.48
N ALA A 166 -1.10 21.02 -15.24
CA ALA A 166 -0.54 22.31 -14.82
C ALA A 166 -1.61 23.41 -14.84
N ASP A 167 -2.46 23.39 -15.85
CA ASP A 167 -3.63 24.24 -16.02
C ASP A 167 -4.75 23.41 -16.68
N VAL A 168 -5.96 23.47 -16.14
CA VAL A 168 -7.14 22.73 -16.66
C VAL A 168 -7.54 23.27 -18.04
N ILE A 169 -7.23 24.54 -18.34
CA ILE A 169 -7.65 25.24 -19.56
C ILE A 169 -6.67 24.97 -20.71
N ALA A 170 -5.38 24.72 -20.42
CA ALA A 170 -4.32 24.66 -21.42
C ALA A 170 -4.08 23.28 -22.04
N VAL A 171 -4.74 22.22 -21.54
CA VAL A 171 -4.52 20.86 -22.04
C VAL A 171 -5.62 20.49 -23.02
N ALA A 172 -5.26 20.33 -24.29
CA ALA A 172 -6.15 19.75 -25.29
C ALA A 172 -6.72 18.43 -24.75
N PRO A 173 -8.04 18.20 -24.82
CA PRO A 173 -8.66 17.00 -24.27
C PRO A 173 -7.97 15.77 -24.82
N ALA A 174 -7.55 14.86 -23.93
CA ALA A 174 -6.97 13.59 -24.32
C ALA A 174 -7.93 12.91 -25.32
N PRO A 175 -7.44 12.39 -26.46
CA PRO A 175 -8.26 11.59 -27.35
C PRO A 175 -8.97 10.49 -26.55
N LYS A 176 -10.25 10.23 -26.83
CA LYS A 176 -11.03 9.19 -26.10
C LYS A 176 -10.43 7.78 -26.15
N SER A 177 -9.41 7.56 -26.98
CA SER A 177 -8.67 6.31 -27.15
C SER A 177 -7.22 6.37 -26.65
N GLU A 178 -6.78 7.50 -26.09
CA GLU A 178 -5.46 7.67 -25.50
C GLU A 178 -5.37 6.85 -24.20
N THR A 179 -4.30 6.06 -24.05
CA THR A 179 -4.06 5.28 -22.84
C THR A 179 -3.43 6.17 -21.77
N MET A 180 -3.54 5.78 -20.50
CA MET A 180 -2.97 6.56 -19.40
C MET A 180 -1.45 6.74 -19.54
N GLU A 181 -0.74 5.73 -20.03
CA GLU A 181 0.71 5.78 -20.29
C GLU A 181 1.05 6.91 -21.26
N ARG A 182 0.33 7.01 -22.39
CA ARG A 182 0.57 8.05 -23.39
C ARG A 182 0.28 9.44 -22.84
N GLN A 183 -0.81 9.58 -22.09
CA GLN A 183 -1.15 10.83 -21.42
C GLN A 183 -0.02 11.26 -20.47
N LEU A 184 0.50 10.34 -19.65
CA LEU A 184 1.58 10.62 -18.71
C LEU A 184 2.90 10.95 -19.41
N SER A 185 3.30 10.20 -20.44
CA SER A 185 4.54 10.49 -21.19
C SER A 185 4.49 11.84 -21.91
N ARG A 186 3.30 12.28 -22.35
CA ARG A 186 3.11 13.62 -22.91
C ARG A 186 3.18 14.72 -21.85
N LEU A 187 2.59 14.47 -20.68
CA LEU A 187 2.54 15.43 -19.59
C LEU A 187 3.89 15.58 -18.89
N TYR A 188 4.65 14.50 -18.80
CA TYR A 188 5.93 14.42 -18.12
C TYR A 188 6.98 13.83 -19.07
N PRO A 189 7.71 14.65 -19.84
CA PRO A 189 8.79 14.14 -20.69
C PRO A 189 9.93 13.50 -19.89
N ASP A 190 10.17 13.99 -18.67
CA ASP A 190 11.25 13.57 -17.78
C ASP A 190 10.75 12.63 -16.65
N MET A 191 9.98 11.59 -17.00
CA MET A 191 9.50 10.62 -16.02
C MET A 191 10.66 9.85 -15.37
N VAL A 192 10.55 9.65 -14.06
CA VAL A 192 11.55 8.93 -13.27
C VAL A 192 11.10 7.50 -12.99
N THR A 193 11.99 6.70 -12.44
CA THR A 193 11.72 5.33 -12.01
C THR A 193 11.43 5.30 -10.51
N VAL A 194 10.83 4.21 -10.04
CA VAL A 194 10.68 3.98 -8.60
C VAL A 194 12.04 4.00 -7.90
N PHE A 195 13.10 3.47 -8.52
CA PHE A 195 14.45 3.47 -7.97
C PHE A 195 15.01 4.87 -7.69
N ASP A 196 14.68 5.86 -8.53
CA ASP A 196 15.12 7.24 -8.32
C ASP A 196 14.51 7.86 -7.04
N ILE A 197 13.30 7.43 -6.66
CA ILE A 197 12.63 7.87 -5.42
C ILE A 197 13.10 7.05 -4.20
N LEU A 198 13.42 5.77 -4.39
CA LEU A 198 13.95 4.93 -3.31
C LEU A 198 15.35 5.36 -2.87
N GLY A 199 16.14 5.94 -3.78
CA GLY A 199 17.48 6.43 -3.48
C GLY A 199 18.39 5.31 -2.98
N ASN A 200 18.99 5.49 -1.81
CA ASN A 200 19.95 4.54 -1.22
C ASN A 200 19.29 3.47 -0.34
N ALA A 201 17.98 3.26 -0.46
CA ALA A 201 17.29 2.23 0.32
C ALA A 201 17.81 0.83 -0.03
N ALA A 202 18.01 -0.02 0.98
CA ALA A 202 18.31 -1.42 0.75
C ALA A 202 17.07 -2.11 0.15
N LEU A 203 17.29 -2.89 -0.91
CA LEU A 203 16.22 -3.62 -1.59
C LEU A 203 16.33 -5.10 -1.24
N THR A 204 15.19 -5.72 -1.00
CA THR A 204 15.13 -7.17 -0.80
C THR A 204 14.13 -7.75 -1.78
N ALA A 205 14.59 -8.68 -2.61
CA ALA A 205 13.74 -9.38 -3.56
C ALA A 205 13.20 -10.66 -2.93
N ALA A 206 11.90 -10.90 -3.13
CA ALA A 206 11.30 -12.19 -2.79
C ALA A 206 11.80 -13.29 -3.74
N PRO A 207 11.78 -14.57 -3.32
CA PRO A 207 12.06 -15.69 -4.20
C PRO A 207 11.20 -15.66 -5.47
N GLY A 208 11.81 -15.97 -6.62
CA GLY A 208 11.15 -15.92 -7.93
C GLY A 208 10.98 -14.53 -8.53
N ALA A 209 11.54 -13.48 -7.93
CA ALA A 209 11.49 -12.12 -8.48
C ALA A 209 12.11 -12.02 -9.89
N ALA A 210 13.23 -12.70 -10.15
CA ALA A 210 13.88 -12.67 -11.46
C ALA A 210 12.97 -13.24 -12.57
N ASP A 211 12.35 -14.39 -12.34
CA ASP A 211 11.39 -14.98 -13.28
C ASP A 211 10.16 -14.08 -13.49
N ARG A 212 9.73 -13.39 -12.42
CA ARG A 212 8.62 -12.44 -12.49
C ARG A 212 8.95 -11.22 -13.34
N VAL A 213 10.18 -10.73 -13.32
CA VAL A 213 10.66 -9.65 -14.20
C VAL A 213 10.52 -10.06 -15.65
N VAL A 214 11.09 -11.21 -16.03
CA VAL A 214 11.05 -11.73 -17.41
C VAL A 214 9.61 -11.82 -17.90
N ARG A 215 8.74 -12.48 -17.12
CA ARG A 215 7.32 -12.65 -17.47
C ARG A 215 6.58 -11.32 -17.65
N ASN A 216 6.81 -10.36 -16.77
CA ASN A 216 6.14 -9.07 -16.85
C ASN A 216 6.61 -8.25 -18.06
N LEU A 217 7.91 -8.32 -18.39
CA LEU A 217 8.46 -7.68 -19.59
C LEU A 217 7.88 -8.28 -20.88
N GLU A 218 7.69 -9.60 -20.95
CA GLU A 218 7.00 -10.26 -22.06
C GLU A 218 5.56 -9.74 -22.23
N ILE A 219 4.79 -9.66 -21.12
CA ILE A 219 3.41 -9.13 -21.15
C ILE A 219 3.38 -7.68 -21.65
N ILE A 220 4.32 -6.84 -21.19
CA ILE A 220 4.44 -5.44 -21.61
C ILE A 220 4.77 -5.36 -23.10
N ASP A 221 5.68 -6.19 -23.60
CA ASP A 221 6.08 -6.17 -25.00
C ASP A 221 4.97 -6.64 -25.93
N ASP A 222 4.30 -7.74 -25.59
CA ASP A 222 3.13 -8.26 -26.32
C ASP A 222 2.03 -7.20 -26.45
N ALA A 223 1.73 -6.49 -25.34
CA ALA A 223 0.74 -5.42 -25.32
C ALA A 223 1.16 -4.22 -26.17
N ARG A 224 2.44 -3.84 -26.14
CA ARG A 224 3.03 -2.77 -26.95
C ARG A 224 2.98 -3.08 -28.44
N GLN A 225 3.35 -4.31 -28.83
CA GLN A 225 3.33 -4.77 -30.21
C GLN A 225 1.91 -4.78 -30.75
N SER A 226 0.97 -5.38 -30.02
CA SER A 226 -0.45 -5.41 -30.38
C SER A 226 -0.98 -4.01 -30.69
N ARG A 227 -0.68 -3.01 -29.85
CA ARG A 227 -1.11 -1.62 -30.07
C ARG A 227 -0.46 -0.95 -31.28
N THR A 228 0.78 -1.30 -31.59
CA THR A 228 1.52 -0.74 -32.74
C THR A 228 0.93 -1.26 -34.06
N GLU A 229 0.49 -2.50 -34.11
CA GLU A 229 -0.13 -3.11 -35.29
C GLU A 229 -1.53 -2.54 -35.60
N PHE A 230 -2.29 -2.14 -34.58
CA PHE A 230 -3.66 -1.63 -34.73
C PHE A 230 -3.79 -0.09 -34.93
N GLY A 231 -2.70 0.69 -34.93
CA GLY A 231 -2.75 2.16 -34.97
C GLY A 231 -1.78 2.84 -35.95
N LYS A 232 -2.26 3.84 -36.72
CA LYS A 232 -1.41 4.76 -37.50
C LYS A 232 -0.78 5.85 -36.60
N THR A 233 0.54 5.96 -36.67
CA THR A 233 1.44 7.11 -36.41
C THR A 233 1.53 7.75 -35.01
N GLY A 234 2.76 7.79 -34.48
CA GLY A 234 3.52 9.05 -34.30
C GLY A 234 3.28 9.88 -33.04
N THR A 235 4.16 9.71 -32.05
CA THR A 235 5.04 10.75 -31.46
C THR A 235 6.04 10.02 -30.57
N SER A 236 7.33 10.16 -30.84
CA SER A 236 8.39 9.56 -30.01
C SER A 236 8.48 10.32 -28.70
N SER A 237 8.01 9.74 -27.60
CA SER A 237 8.57 10.12 -26.31
C SER A 237 10.04 9.70 -26.29
N PRO A 238 10.95 10.52 -25.74
CA PRO A 238 12.37 10.17 -25.69
C PRO A 238 12.64 8.91 -24.85
N CYS A 239 11.74 8.58 -23.92
CA CYS A 239 11.81 7.37 -23.10
C CYS A 239 10.50 6.57 -23.15
N SER A 240 10.63 5.24 -23.09
CA SER A 240 9.52 4.31 -22.88
C SER A 240 8.90 4.49 -21.50
N PHE A 241 7.58 4.32 -21.38
CA PHE A 241 6.86 4.38 -20.10
C PHE A 241 7.22 3.23 -19.16
N TYR A 242 7.55 2.07 -19.72
CA TYR A 242 8.05 0.91 -19.00
C TYR A 242 9.55 0.74 -19.22
N LEU A 243 10.25 0.30 -18.17
CA LEU A 243 11.64 -0.15 -18.22
C LEU A 243 11.76 -1.37 -19.15
N ASP A 244 12.87 -1.46 -19.87
CA ASP A 244 13.27 -2.69 -20.56
C ASP A 244 14.21 -3.53 -19.68
N SER A 245 14.61 -4.71 -20.17
CA SER A 245 15.49 -5.62 -19.43
C SER A 245 16.84 -5.00 -19.09
N GLU A 246 17.43 -4.23 -20.01
CA GLU A 246 18.76 -3.64 -19.82
C GLU A 246 18.70 -2.53 -18.77
N GLU A 247 17.72 -1.64 -18.87
CA GLU A 247 17.52 -0.58 -17.88
C GLU A 247 17.16 -1.15 -16.51
N TRP A 248 16.31 -2.19 -16.45
CA TRP A 248 16.02 -2.89 -15.19
C TRP A 248 17.29 -3.41 -14.53
N GLU A 249 18.13 -4.15 -15.27
CA GLU A 249 19.38 -4.71 -14.72
C GLU A 249 20.35 -3.64 -14.25
N GLN A 250 20.51 -2.55 -15.01
CA GLN A 250 21.36 -1.42 -14.63
C GLN A 250 20.88 -0.77 -13.32
N ARG A 251 19.57 -0.53 -13.19
CA ARG A 251 18.98 0.10 -12.00
C ARG A 251 18.99 -0.84 -10.80
N PHE A 252 18.69 -2.12 -11.00
CA PHE A 252 18.59 -3.10 -9.93
C PHE A 252 19.97 -3.50 -9.37
N THR A 253 20.99 -3.63 -10.23
CA THR A 253 22.38 -3.93 -9.81
C THR A 253 23.02 -2.75 -9.08
N GLY A 254 22.60 -1.52 -9.38
CA GLY A 254 23.08 -0.29 -8.73
C GLY A 254 22.65 -0.15 -7.27
N VAL A 255 21.76 -1.02 -6.77
CA VAL A 255 21.22 -0.94 -5.42
C VAL A 255 21.69 -2.14 -4.59
N GLN A 256 21.91 -1.93 -3.28
CA GLN A 256 22.20 -3.04 -2.37
C GLN A 256 21.00 -3.98 -2.31
N THR A 257 21.15 -5.16 -2.88
CA THR A 257 20.12 -6.17 -2.94
C THR A 257 20.45 -7.36 -2.05
N SER A 258 19.46 -7.85 -1.32
CA SER A 258 19.49 -9.15 -0.67
C SER A 258 18.34 -10.01 -1.16
N ALA A 259 18.55 -11.33 -1.22
CA ALA A 259 17.44 -12.26 -1.38
C ALA A 259 16.81 -12.50 0.00
N LEU A 260 15.49 -12.53 0.06
CA LEU A 260 14.82 -12.97 1.27
C LEU A 260 15.00 -14.49 1.40
N ASP A 261 15.82 -14.91 2.37
CA ASP A 261 15.98 -16.32 2.71
C ASP A 261 14.75 -16.80 3.50
N LEU A 262 13.94 -17.63 2.85
CA LEU A 262 12.78 -18.28 3.46
C LEU A 262 13.08 -19.72 3.87
N GLU A 263 14.26 -20.26 3.59
CA GLU A 263 14.61 -21.66 3.88
C GLU A 263 14.76 -21.92 5.39
N GLN A 264 15.03 -20.86 6.16
CA GLN A 264 15.15 -20.93 7.62
C GLN A 264 13.79 -21.02 8.33
N GLY A 265 12.69 -20.70 7.64
CA GLY A 265 11.33 -20.85 8.12
C GLY A 265 10.76 -22.20 7.71
N GLY A 266 10.29 -22.98 8.68
CA GLY A 266 9.52 -24.19 8.41
C GLY A 266 8.02 -23.88 8.38
N ASP A 267 7.28 -24.45 7.44
CA ASP A 267 5.82 -24.48 7.57
C ASP A 267 5.42 -25.26 8.83
N LEU A 268 4.31 -24.88 9.46
CA LEU A 268 3.67 -25.79 10.41
C LEU A 268 3.41 -27.13 9.72
N PRO A 269 3.54 -28.28 10.42
CA PRO A 269 3.22 -29.56 9.84
C PRO A 269 1.81 -29.51 9.25
N SER A 270 1.71 -29.58 7.92
CA SER A 270 0.44 -29.68 7.23
C SER A 270 -0.06 -31.11 7.41
N GLY A 271 -0.70 -31.35 8.57
CA GLY A 271 -1.42 -32.58 8.84
C GLY A 271 -2.67 -32.65 7.97
N ALA A 272 -2.52 -32.82 6.66
CA ALA A 272 -3.56 -32.90 5.65
C ALA A 272 -4.46 -34.17 5.77
N SER A 273 -4.49 -34.80 6.95
CA SER A 273 -5.26 -36.02 7.23
C SER A 273 -5.68 -36.18 8.70
N ASP A 274 -5.46 -35.17 9.57
CA ASP A 274 -5.97 -35.28 10.95
C ASP A 274 -7.46 -34.90 10.99
N ALA A 275 -8.30 -35.86 11.39
CA ALA A 275 -9.75 -35.70 11.52
C ALA A 275 -10.18 -34.56 12.49
N ASP A 276 -9.25 -34.01 13.29
CA ASP A 276 -9.44 -32.82 14.13
C ASP A 276 -8.19 -31.92 14.11
N PRO A 277 -8.14 -30.90 13.22
CA PRO A 277 -7.02 -29.97 13.09
C PRO A 277 -6.67 -29.24 14.40
N ARG A 278 -7.66 -29.00 15.27
CA ARG A 278 -7.40 -28.30 16.56
C ARG A 278 -6.69 -29.20 17.55
N LYS A 279 -6.99 -30.49 17.55
CA LYS A 279 -6.30 -31.46 18.39
C LYS A 279 -4.85 -31.62 17.95
N ALA A 280 -4.61 -31.65 16.63
CA ALA A 280 -3.27 -31.67 16.04
C ALA A 280 -2.45 -30.44 16.48
N LEU A 281 -3.01 -29.23 16.37
CA LEU A 281 -2.36 -27.99 16.80
C LEU A 281 -2.04 -27.97 18.30
N VAL A 282 -2.95 -28.45 19.16
CA VAL A 282 -2.69 -28.52 20.60
C VAL A 282 -1.55 -29.50 20.90
N LYS A 283 -1.54 -30.66 20.25
CA LYS A 283 -0.46 -31.64 20.40
C LYS A 283 0.88 -31.07 19.92
N PHE A 284 0.88 -30.42 18.76
CA PHE A 284 2.06 -29.75 18.22
C PHE A 284 2.59 -28.68 19.20
N ALA A 285 1.73 -27.79 19.68
CA ALA A 285 2.12 -26.78 20.66
C ALA A 285 2.68 -27.40 21.96
N GLN A 286 2.10 -28.51 22.41
CA GLN A 286 2.58 -29.25 23.58
C GLN A 286 3.98 -29.85 23.36
N GLU A 287 4.22 -30.48 22.20
CA GLU A 287 5.53 -31.00 21.83
C GLU A 287 6.57 -29.88 21.77
N ARG A 288 6.24 -28.75 21.11
CA ARG A 288 7.16 -27.61 20.95
C ARG A 288 7.48 -26.92 22.28
N LEU A 289 6.49 -26.73 23.15
CA LEU A 289 6.73 -26.21 24.51
C LEU A 289 7.59 -27.18 25.34
N GLY A 290 7.39 -28.49 25.17
CA GLY A 290 8.22 -29.53 25.79
C GLY A 290 9.68 -29.49 25.34
N ASP A 291 9.92 -29.16 24.06
CA ASP A 291 11.25 -28.94 23.48
C ASP A 291 11.88 -27.60 23.90
N GLY A 292 11.17 -26.79 24.70
CA GLY A 292 11.61 -25.48 25.15
C GLY A 292 11.42 -24.37 24.12
N MET A 293 10.69 -24.61 23.02
CA MET A 293 10.35 -23.55 22.06
C MET A 293 9.33 -22.59 22.66
N LYS A 294 9.41 -21.32 22.25
CA LYS A 294 8.35 -20.35 22.50
C LYS A 294 7.19 -20.63 21.55
N VAL A 295 5.97 -20.73 22.08
CA VAL A 295 4.77 -20.91 21.25
C VAL A 295 3.92 -19.65 21.31
N VAL A 296 3.68 -19.06 20.15
CA VAL A 296 2.83 -17.88 19.97
C VAL A 296 1.51 -18.35 19.37
N ILE A 297 0.39 -17.86 19.88
CA ILE A 297 -0.91 -18.03 19.25
C ILE A 297 -1.31 -16.67 18.70
N SER A 298 -1.28 -16.58 17.36
CA SER A 298 -1.63 -15.37 16.62
C SER A 298 -3.11 -15.37 16.25
N GLY A 299 -3.77 -14.22 16.34
CA GLY A 299 -5.09 -13.99 15.76
C GLY A 299 -6.09 -13.31 16.69
N HIS A 300 -7.21 -12.88 16.12
CA HIS A 300 -8.25 -12.12 16.81
C HIS A 300 -9.48 -12.99 17.15
N GLY A 301 -10.14 -12.65 18.27
CA GLY A 301 -11.47 -13.15 18.61
C GLY A 301 -11.51 -14.53 19.28
N LYS A 302 -12.72 -15.10 19.33
CA LYS A 302 -13.05 -16.27 20.16
C LYS A 302 -12.28 -17.54 19.76
N ALA A 303 -11.91 -17.66 18.48
CA ALA A 303 -11.23 -18.85 17.97
C ALA A 303 -9.79 -18.96 18.50
N SER A 304 -9.00 -17.89 18.41
CA SER A 304 -7.63 -17.85 18.95
C SER A 304 -7.64 -17.99 20.48
N GLU A 305 -8.61 -17.39 21.17
CA GLU A 305 -8.80 -17.53 22.62
C GLU A 305 -9.17 -18.94 23.05
N ALA A 306 -10.01 -19.64 22.28
CA ALA A 306 -10.35 -21.02 22.55
C ALA A 306 -9.15 -21.96 22.36
N LEU A 307 -8.35 -21.74 21.31
CA LEU A 307 -7.11 -22.49 21.07
C LEU A 307 -6.11 -22.27 22.21
N CYS A 308 -5.87 -21.01 22.58
CA CYS A 308 -4.96 -20.64 23.67
C CYS A 308 -5.33 -21.30 25.01
N ARG A 309 -6.61 -21.29 25.39
CA ARG A 309 -7.08 -21.97 26.60
C ARG A 309 -6.88 -23.49 26.54
N ARG A 310 -7.04 -24.11 25.37
CA ARG A 310 -6.84 -25.56 25.21
C ARG A 310 -5.36 -25.93 25.33
N VAL A 311 -4.47 -25.16 24.72
CA VAL A 311 -3.01 -25.35 24.85
C VAL A 311 -2.58 -25.18 26.30
N ALA A 312 -2.97 -24.08 26.95
CA ALA A 312 -2.66 -23.84 28.36
C ALA A 312 -3.13 -24.96 29.28
N LYS A 313 -4.33 -25.52 29.05
CA LYS A 313 -4.85 -26.66 29.81
C LYS A 313 -4.06 -27.95 29.57
N ALA A 314 -3.60 -28.18 28.34
CA ALA A 314 -2.85 -29.38 27.98
C ALA A 314 -1.40 -29.36 28.49
N THR A 315 -0.79 -28.17 28.58
CA THR A 315 0.63 -28.00 28.93
C THR A 315 0.84 -27.58 30.37
N GLY A 316 -0.16 -26.98 31.02
CA GLY A 316 -0.02 -26.35 32.34
C GLY A 316 0.68 -24.99 32.30
N VAL A 317 1.08 -24.52 31.11
CA VAL A 317 1.76 -23.23 30.93
C VAL A 317 0.72 -22.11 30.87
N SER A 318 0.90 -21.08 31.70
CA SER A 318 0.00 -19.92 31.71
C SER A 318 0.29 -19.00 30.52
N PRO A 319 -0.71 -18.65 29.70
CA PRO A 319 -0.51 -17.80 28.54
C PRO A 319 -0.26 -16.34 28.94
N ARG A 320 0.69 -15.67 28.28
CA ARG A 320 0.98 -14.24 28.44
C ARG A 320 0.62 -13.47 27.19
N SER A 321 -0.19 -12.42 27.32
CA SER A 321 -0.47 -11.51 26.22
C SER A 321 0.73 -10.61 25.94
N VAL A 322 1.04 -10.41 24.66
CA VAL A 322 2.10 -9.52 24.19
C VAL A 322 1.55 -8.64 23.06
N ASP A 323 2.08 -7.42 22.98
CA ASP A 323 1.61 -6.39 22.04
C ASP A 323 2.55 -6.20 20.85
N SER A 324 3.75 -6.81 20.89
CA SER A 324 4.74 -6.71 19.82
C SER A 324 5.53 -8.01 19.62
N TRP A 325 6.05 -8.21 18.40
CA TRP A 325 6.98 -9.30 18.11
C TRP A 325 8.28 -9.20 18.92
N THR A 326 8.75 -7.99 19.23
CA THR A 326 9.92 -7.82 20.11
C THR A 326 9.70 -8.48 21.48
N GLN A 327 8.50 -8.35 22.07
CA GLN A 327 8.18 -9.03 23.33
C GLN A 327 8.06 -10.56 23.20
N VAL A 328 7.81 -11.08 21.99
CA VAL A 328 7.90 -12.52 21.68
C VAL A 328 9.36 -12.95 21.70
N MET A 329 10.24 -12.16 21.09
CA MET A 329 11.67 -12.45 21.03
C MET A 329 12.31 -12.43 22.42
N ASP A 330 11.95 -11.44 23.25
CA ASP A 330 12.46 -11.25 24.61
C ASP A 330 11.85 -12.21 25.65
N ALA A 331 10.86 -13.02 25.27
CA ALA A 331 10.25 -13.97 26.18
C ALA A 331 11.20 -15.11 26.55
N GLU A 332 11.01 -15.68 27.74
CA GLU A 332 11.72 -16.88 28.17
C GLU A 332 11.36 -18.09 27.29
N SER A 333 12.32 -19.01 27.11
CA SER A 333 12.10 -20.29 26.43
C SER A 333 10.96 -21.08 27.07
N GLY A 334 10.15 -21.76 26.26
CA GLY A 334 8.97 -22.49 26.74
C GLY A 334 7.77 -21.59 27.13
N ALA A 335 7.80 -20.29 26.82
CA ALA A 335 6.68 -19.41 27.04
C ALA A 335 5.52 -19.68 26.06
N LEU A 336 4.29 -19.64 26.57
CA LEU A 336 3.07 -19.59 25.77
C LEU A 336 2.58 -18.14 25.67
N LEU A 337 2.54 -17.60 24.45
CA LEU A 337 2.27 -16.19 24.19
C LEU A 337 1.00 -16.01 23.34
N LYS A 338 0.29 -14.90 23.55
CA LYS A 338 -0.84 -14.48 22.69
C LYS A 338 -0.46 -13.16 22.02
N LEU A 339 -0.48 -13.13 20.69
CA LEU A 339 -0.22 -11.94 19.90
C LEU A 339 -1.45 -11.60 19.05
N ALA A 340 -1.95 -10.37 19.18
CA ALA A 340 -3.07 -9.87 18.38
C ALA A 340 -2.59 -9.48 16.96
N CYS A 341 -2.26 -10.48 16.15
CA CYS A 341 -1.88 -10.30 14.76
C CYS A 341 -2.63 -11.29 13.85
N ALA A 342 -3.18 -10.81 12.74
CA ALA A 342 -3.69 -11.68 11.69
C ALA A 342 -2.51 -12.16 10.83
N LEU A 343 -2.27 -13.47 10.85
CA LEU A 343 -1.35 -14.16 9.94
C LEU A 343 -2.17 -15.19 9.17
N ASP A 344 -1.90 -15.32 7.88
CA ASP A 344 -2.62 -16.29 7.03
C ASP A 344 -2.19 -17.73 7.33
N HIS A 345 -0.91 -17.90 7.67
CA HIS A 345 -0.29 -19.18 7.99
C HIS A 345 0.60 -19.04 9.23
N GLY A 346 0.63 -20.11 10.04
CA GLY A 346 1.62 -20.26 11.10
C GLY A 346 2.94 -20.79 10.55
N PHE A 347 4.01 -20.62 11.31
CA PHE A 347 5.36 -20.99 10.88
C PHE A 347 6.24 -21.39 12.08
N LEU A 348 7.35 -22.06 11.77
CA LEU A 348 8.39 -22.45 12.69
C LEU A 348 9.65 -21.67 12.37
N ASP A 349 10.16 -20.91 13.33
CA ASP A 349 11.47 -20.28 13.27
C ASP A 349 12.42 -21.05 14.19
N VAL A 350 13.17 -21.97 13.61
CA VAL A 350 14.13 -22.82 14.34
C VAL A 350 15.28 -21.98 14.86
N ALA A 351 15.73 -20.98 14.11
CA ALA A 351 16.85 -20.13 14.47
C ALA A 351 16.54 -19.30 15.73
N GLN A 352 15.31 -18.81 15.85
CA GLN A 352 14.86 -18.01 16.99
C GLN A 352 14.13 -18.81 18.07
N ASN A 353 13.99 -20.13 17.87
CA ASN A 353 13.32 -21.05 18.77
C ASN A 353 11.84 -20.64 19.04
N VAL A 354 11.11 -20.27 17.98
CA VAL A 354 9.72 -19.80 18.02
C VAL A 354 8.84 -20.64 17.09
N ALA A 355 7.63 -20.96 17.54
CA ALA A 355 6.55 -21.50 16.73
C ALA A 355 5.32 -20.60 16.83
N VAL A 356 4.67 -20.30 15.71
CA VAL A 356 3.49 -19.40 15.62
C VAL A 356 2.28 -20.13 15.06
#